data_AF-A0A2E8PPZ1-F1
#
_entry.id   AF-A0A2E8PPZ1-F1
#
_cell.length_a   1.000
_cell.length_b   1.000
_cell.length_c   1.000
_cell.angle_alpha   90.00
_cell.angle_beta   90.00
_cell.angle_gamma   90.00
#
_symmetry.space_group_name_H-M   'P 1'
#
loop_
_entity.id
_entity.type
_entity.pdbx_description
1 polymer ?
#
loop_
_entity_poly.entity_id
_entity_poly.type
_entity_poly.pdbx_seq_one_letter_code
_entity_poly.pdbx_strand_id
1 'polypeptide(L)'
;MFFLISGKKATRGLRNLCGLAAATLMLIATGPIQADGFQVGTPVKCKWQKVGNYYTGKIARRNGNSVFIQYDDGDTETTEIQYCKLIDPNQANKKPAPVTNQTGPGSIQKLEARSSGSDNWKDWSIRLSGGSGRLTANGTGQHMTWNIELPGQDVKVLTCIQGSQWWTKWQYRYGGNQLIAEASSLTEWKIDSTYNRLKVRTRWSGDTDEWIISGKKGEIKVNRRGGSWPSWEIQDNMPGEDFHMKMAAIFAIIVATEMPH
;
A
#
# COMPACT_ATOMS: atom_id res chain seq x y z
N MET A 1 -30.78 38.78 -70.96
CA MET A 1 -30.00 39.79 -71.70
C MET A 1 -29.60 40.86 -70.70
N PHE A 2 -28.30 41.07 -70.53
CA PHE A 2 -27.69 41.80 -69.43
C PHE A 2 -28.00 43.31 -69.48
N PHE A 3 -28.49 43.86 -68.37
CA PHE A 3 -28.48 45.30 -68.09
C PHE A 3 -27.89 45.47 -66.66
N LEU A 4 -26.73 46.11 -66.51
CA LEU A 4 -26.52 47.56 -66.26
C LEU A 4 -26.50 47.80 -64.73
N ILE A 5 -25.65 48.61 -64.07
CA ILE A 5 -25.12 49.93 -64.38
C ILE A 5 -23.85 50.18 -63.54
N SER A 6 -22.91 50.87 -64.17
CA SER A 6 -21.83 51.69 -63.61
C SER A 6 -22.30 52.73 -62.56
N GLY A 7 -21.45 53.04 -61.58
CA GLY A 7 -21.07 54.45 -61.42
C GLY A 7 -21.08 55.06 -60.01
N LYS A 8 -19.88 55.57 -59.69
CA LYS A 8 -19.55 56.88 -59.06
C LYS A 8 -19.38 56.99 -57.54
N LYS A 9 -18.15 57.47 -57.24
CA LYS A 9 -17.74 58.61 -56.38
C LYS A 9 -18.11 58.50 -54.89
N ALA A 10 -17.18 58.48 -53.94
CA ALA A 10 -16.11 59.41 -53.57
C ALA A 10 -16.43 60.01 -52.17
N THR A 11 -15.35 60.17 -51.40
CA THR A 11 -15.17 61.07 -50.25
C THR A 11 -15.83 60.77 -48.88
N ARG A 12 -14.95 60.31 -47.97
CA ARG A 12 -14.67 60.77 -46.59
C ARG A 12 -15.83 61.12 -45.63
N GLY A 13 -15.82 60.46 -44.46
CA GLY A 13 -16.09 61.13 -43.18
C GLY A 13 -16.87 60.33 -42.12
N LEU A 14 -16.12 59.70 -41.21
CA LEU A 14 -16.40 59.51 -39.76
C LEU A 14 -17.86 59.34 -39.27
N ARG A 15 -18.17 58.18 -38.66
CA ARG A 15 -18.47 58.00 -37.20
C ARG A 15 -19.07 56.61 -36.88
N ASN A 16 -18.49 56.00 -35.83
CA ASN A 16 -19.07 55.15 -34.79
C ASN A 16 -19.86 53.86 -35.09
N LEU A 17 -19.33 52.78 -34.48
CA LEU A 17 -20.00 51.63 -33.83
C LEU A 17 -20.81 50.68 -34.72
N CYS A 18 -20.22 49.53 -35.07
CA CYS A 18 -20.56 48.19 -34.53
C CYS A 18 -19.94 47.07 -35.39
N GLY A 19 -19.24 46.11 -34.76
CA GLY A 19 -19.18 44.71 -35.20
C GLY A 19 -18.06 44.27 -36.15
N LEU A 20 -17.03 43.64 -35.57
CA LEU A 20 -16.41 42.33 -35.91
C LEU A 20 -16.07 42.05 -37.41
N ALA A 21 -14.81 41.77 -37.77
CA ALA A 21 -14.12 40.56 -37.31
C ALA A 21 -12.60 40.73 -37.27
N ALA A 22 -12.02 40.16 -36.21
CA ALA A 22 -10.60 40.07 -35.93
C ALA A 22 -9.90 39.04 -36.84
N ALA A 23 -8.66 39.32 -37.23
CA ALA A 23 -7.70 38.30 -37.65
C ALA A 23 -6.43 38.50 -36.82
N THR A 24 -6.47 37.95 -35.60
CA THR A 24 -5.33 37.76 -34.72
C THR A 24 -4.40 36.73 -35.35
N LEU A 25 -3.19 37.14 -35.73
CA LEU A 25 -2.13 36.20 -36.05
C LEU A 25 -1.48 35.75 -34.74
N MET A 26 -2.11 34.80 -34.03
CA MET A 26 -1.43 34.06 -32.97
C MET A 26 -0.49 33.05 -33.63
N LEU A 27 0.80 33.20 -33.38
CA LEU A 27 1.79 32.15 -33.59
C LEU A 27 1.44 30.99 -32.64
N ILE A 28 0.67 30.00 -33.10
CA ILE A 28 0.54 28.74 -32.36
C ILE A 28 1.77 27.91 -32.71
N ALA A 29 2.78 27.97 -31.85
CA ALA A 29 3.82 26.96 -31.84
C ALA A 29 3.20 25.64 -31.38
N THR A 30 2.59 24.89 -32.30
CA THR A 30 2.26 23.48 -32.08
C THR A 30 3.56 22.67 -32.14
N GLY A 31 4.37 22.79 -31.09
CA GLY A 31 5.25 21.68 -30.74
C GLY A 31 4.38 20.45 -30.45
N PRO A 32 4.85 19.22 -30.71
CA PRO A 32 4.13 18.04 -30.26
C PRO A 32 3.91 18.20 -28.75
N ILE A 33 2.65 18.23 -28.31
CA ILE A 33 2.33 18.16 -26.88
C ILE A 33 2.98 16.86 -26.42
N GLN A 34 4.07 16.99 -25.67
CA GLN A 34 4.82 15.85 -25.16
C GLN A 34 3.85 15.12 -24.25
N ALA A 35 3.28 14.01 -24.74
CA ALA A 35 2.38 13.20 -23.95
C ALA A 35 3.13 12.84 -22.67
N ASP A 36 2.60 13.24 -21.53
CA ASP A 36 3.21 13.03 -20.21
C ASP A 36 3.41 11.55 -19.84
N GLY A 37 3.09 10.63 -20.75
CA GLY A 37 3.28 9.19 -20.64
C GLY A 37 2.23 8.51 -19.78
N PHE A 38 1.40 9.23 -19.02
CA PHE A 38 0.42 8.65 -18.09
C PHE A 38 -0.89 8.30 -18.81
N GLN A 39 -0.88 7.39 -19.77
CA GLN A 39 -2.10 6.99 -20.50
C GLN A 39 -2.78 5.76 -19.87
N VAL A 40 -4.07 5.57 -20.15
CA VAL A 40 -4.77 4.33 -19.75
C VAL A 40 -3.99 3.13 -20.29
N GLY A 41 -3.74 2.18 -19.41
CA GLY A 41 -2.95 0.99 -19.67
C GLY A 41 -1.45 1.12 -19.38
N THR A 42 -0.97 2.32 -19.02
CA THR A 42 0.45 2.53 -18.71
C THR A 42 0.80 1.89 -17.37
N PRO A 43 1.89 1.09 -17.29
CA PRO A 43 2.43 0.62 -16.04
C PRO A 43 3.09 1.78 -15.28
N VAL A 44 2.70 1.95 -14.04
CA VAL A 44 3.15 3.04 -13.17
C VAL A 44 3.49 2.50 -11.80
N LYS A 45 4.23 3.28 -11.02
CA LYS A 45 4.22 3.14 -9.56
C LYS A 45 3.56 4.36 -8.96
N CYS A 46 2.64 4.21 -8.01
CA CYS A 46 1.93 5.32 -7.38
C CYS A 46 1.94 5.22 -5.85
N LYS A 47 1.92 6.36 -5.16
CA LYS A 47 1.75 6.38 -3.70
C LYS A 47 0.28 6.17 -3.35
N TRP A 48 0.02 5.10 -2.61
CA TRP A 48 -1.30 4.84 -2.04
C TRP A 48 -1.72 5.99 -1.11
N GLN A 49 -2.94 6.52 -1.29
CA GLN A 49 -3.47 7.65 -0.51
C GLN A 49 -2.52 8.86 -0.44
N LYS A 50 -1.71 9.07 -1.48
CA LYS A 50 -0.78 10.22 -1.60
C LYS A 50 0.38 10.23 -0.59
N VAL A 51 0.56 9.16 0.19
CA VAL A 51 1.58 9.06 1.26
C VAL A 51 2.39 7.76 1.17
N GLY A 52 3.57 7.72 1.80
CA GLY A 52 4.38 6.50 1.87
C GLY A 52 5.08 6.10 0.56
N ASN A 53 5.19 4.80 0.34
CA ASN A 53 5.93 4.16 -0.76
C ASN A 53 5.16 4.14 -2.08
N TYR A 54 5.88 3.82 -3.16
CA TYR A 54 5.35 3.67 -4.51
C TYR A 54 5.02 2.20 -4.80
N TYR A 55 3.75 1.90 -5.06
CA TYR A 55 3.25 0.56 -5.38
C TYR A 55 3.03 0.43 -6.89
N THR A 56 3.39 -0.72 -7.46
CA THR A 56 3.23 -0.97 -8.90
C THR A 56 1.77 -1.21 -9.25
N GLY A 57 1.38 -0.71 -10.42
CA GLY A 57 0.05 -0.88 -10.93
C GLY A 57 -0.06 -0.37 -12.36
N LYS A 58 -1.30 -0.27 -12.81
CA LYS A 58 -1.65 0.16 -14.15
C LYS A 58 -2.73 1.24 -14.09
N ILE A 59 -2.61 2.26 -14.92
CA ILE A 59 -3.66 3.27 -15.05
C ILE A 59 -4.87 2.60 -15.70
N ALA A 60 -5.92 2.35 -14.93
CA ALA A 60 -7.15 1.74 -15.43
C ALA A 60 -8.10 2.79 -16.02
N ARG A 61 -8.10 4.03 -15.51
CA ARG A 61 -8.82 5.18 -16.10
C ARG A 61 -8.04 6.47 -15.86
N ARG A 62 -8.26 7.48 -16.71
CA ARG A 62 -7.66 8.81 -16.55
C ARG A 62 -8.66 9.92 -16.87
N ASN A 63 -8.68 10.95 -16.04
CA ASN A 63 -9.39 12.20 -16.26
C ASN A 63 -8.48 13.38 -15.89
N GLY A 64 -7.84 13.99 -16.88
CA GLY A 64 -6.86 15.06 -16.67
C GLY A 64 -5.68 14.59 -15.82
N ASN A 65 -5.44 15.26 -14.68
CA ASN A 65 -4.39 14.87 -13.71
C ASN A 65 -4.84 13.81 -12.71
N SER A 66 -6.13 13.46 -12.70
CA SER A 66 -6.68 12.40 -11.88
C SER A 66 -6.60 11.07 -12.61
N VAL A 67 -6.08 10.05 -11.95
CA VAL A 67 -5.89 8.70 -12.49
C VAL A 67 -6.49 7.68 -11.55
N PHE A 68 -7.25 6.74 -12.10
CA PHE A 68 -7.70 5.55 -11.41
C PHE A 68 -6.67 4.45 -11.64
N ILE A 69 -5.99 4.03 -10.58
CA ILE A 69 -4.95 3.02 -10.59
C ILE A 69 -5.57 1.69 -10.18
N GLN A 70 -5.25 0.65 -10.93
CA GLN A 70 -5.38 -0.72 -10.49
C GLN A 70 -4.00 -1.23 -10.13
N TYR A 71 -3.76 -1.42 -8.84
CA TYR A 71 -2.49 -1.91 -8.32
C TYR A 71 -2.35 -3.41 -8.61
N ASP A 72 -1.10 -3.87 -8.68
CA ASP A 72 -0.80 -5.28 -8.98
C ASP A 72 -1.23 -6.22 -7.84
N ASP A 73 -1.43 -5.68 -6.64
CA ASP A 73 -1.95 -6.38 -5.45
C ASP A 73 -3.50 -6.48 -5.43
N GLY A 74 -4.18 -5.92 -6.43
CA GLY A 74 -5.62 -5.95 -6.59
C GLY A 74 -6.35 -4.73 -6.02
N ASP A 75 -5.67 -3.84 -5.27
CA ASP A 75 -6.26 -2.61 -4.79
C ASP A 75 -6.52 -1.63 -5.93
N THR A 76 -7.47 -0.71 -5.70
CA THR A 76 -7.74 0.37 -6.65
C THR A 76 -7.93 1.69 -5.93
N GLU A 77 -7.45 2.78 -6.52
CA GLU A 77 -7.75 4.12 -6.03
C GLU A 77 -7.80 5.14 -7.16
N THR A 78 -8.44 6.27 -6.88
CA THR A 78 -8.28 7.48 -7.66
C THR A 78 -7.26 8.37 -6.96
N THR A 79 -6.14 8.66 -7.65
CA THR A 79 -5.06 9.54 -7.18
C THR A 79 -4.70 10.57 -8.24
N GLU A 80 -3.69 11.38 -8.00
CA GLU A 80 -3.19 12.36 -8.97
C GLU A 80 -1.83 11.93 -9.54
N ILE A 81 -1.56 12.27 -10.79
CA ILE A 81 -0.32 11.91 -11.52
C ILE A 81 0.95 12.31 -10.75
N GLN A 82 0.92 13.41 -9.97
CA GLN A 82 2.06 13.84 -9.15
C GLN A 82 2.50 12.81 -8.09
N TYR A 83 1.60 11.91 -7.68
CA TYR A 83 1.90 10.82 -6.76
C TYR A 83 2.33 9.55 -7.49
N CYS A 84 2.47 9.60 -8.82
CA CYS A 84 2.84 8.48 -9.67
C CYS A 84 4.17 8.72 -10.39
N LYS A 85 4.78 7.62 -10.81
CA LYS A 85 6.02 7.56 -11.59
C LYS A 85 5.82 6.56 -12.73
N LEU A 86 6.25 6.91 -13.94
CA LEU A 86 6.31 5.97 -15.04
C LEU A 86 7.36 4.90 -14.74
N ILE A 87 7.07 3.67 -15.13
CA ILE A 87 8.06 2.59 -15.11
C ILE A 87 8.78 2.62 -16.46
N ASP A 88 10.12 2.68 -16.45
CA ASP A 88 10.92 2.58 -17.67
C ASP A 88 10.59 1.23 -18.36
N PRO A 89 10.26 1.20 -19.66
CA PRO A 89 10.02 -0.04 -20.40
C PRO A 89 11.19 -1.05 -20.33
N ASN A 90 12.42 -0.61 -20.07
CA ASN A 90 13.55 -1.53 -19.78
C ASN A 90 13.50 -2.16 -18.38
N GLN A 91 12.77 -1.58 -17.43
CA GLN A 91 12.42 -2.24 -16.17
C GLN A 91 11.18 -3.13 -16.30
N ALA A 92 10.30 -2.88 -17.27
CA ALA A 92 9.17 -3.76 -17.59
C ALA A 92 9.62 -5.09 -18.25
N ASN A 93 10.75 -5.07 -18.98
CA ASN A 93 11.34 -6.26 -19.61
C ASN A 93 12.28 -7.06 -18.72
N LYS A 94 12.57 -6.57 -17.50
CA LYS A 94 13.09 -7.43 -16.43
C LYS A 94 11.91 -8.22 -15.88
N LYS A 95 11.48 -9.25 -16.64
CA LYS A 95 10.59 -10.31 -16.17
C LYS A 95 11.04 -10.66 -14.74
N PRO A 96 10.16 -10.63 -13.70
CA PRO A 96 10.50 -11.26 -12.44
C PRO A 96 11.02 -12.66 -12.77
N ALA A 97 12.16 -13.05 -12.20
CA ALA A 97 12.79 -14.33 -12.49
C ALA A 97 11.74 -15.45 -12.58
N PRO A 98 11.92 -16.46 -13.46
CA PRO A 98 10.92 -17.51 -13.66
C PRO A 98 10.51 -18.04 -12.29
N VAL A 99 9.25 -17.83 -11.92
CA VAL A 99 8.67 -18.35 -10.68
C VAL A 99 8.65 -19.86 -10.86
N THR A 100 9.72 -20.52 -10.41
CA THR A 100 9.77 -21.98 -10.29
C THR A 100 8.77 -22.36 -9.22
N ASN A 101 7.60 -22.81 -9.66
CA ASN A 101 6.54 -23.51 -8.92
C ASN A 101 6.84 -23.83 -7.45
N GLN A 102 6.71 -22.84 -6.56
CA GLN A 102 6.20 -22.95 -5.19
C GLN A 102 5.45 -21.65 -4.87
N THR A 103 4.14 -21.77 -4.71
CA THR A 103 3.13 -20.70 -4.68
C THR A 103 3.04 -20.04 -3.30
N GLY A 104 3.42 -18.76 -3.20
CA GLY A 104 3.21 -17.89 -2.03
C GLY A 104 4.46 -17.64 -1.17
N PRO A 105 4.39 -16.71 -0.18
CA PRO A 105 5.51 -16.37 0.72
C PRO A 105 6.08 -17.57 1.49
N GLY A 106 5.39 -18.71 1.54
CA GLY A 106 5.76 -19.88 2.33
C GLY A 106 5.33 -19.76 3.79
N SER A 107 5.85 -20.62 4.66
CA SER A 107 5.57 -20.56 6.10
C SER A 107 6.46 -19.52 6.79
N ILE A 108 5.92 -18.87 7.83
CA ILE A 108 6.67 -17.90 8.63
C ILE A 108 7.54 -18.68 9.62
N GLN A 109 8.86 -18.44 9.59
CA GLN A 109 9.83 -19.21 10.36
C GLN A 109 10.45 -18.39 11.50
N LYS A 110 10.79 -17.13 11.24
CA LYS A 110 11.47 -16.29 12.22
C LYS A 110 11.26 -14.81 11.97
N LEU A 111 11.17 -14.06 13.06
CA LEU A 111 11.23 -12.61 13.05
C LEU A 111 12.43 -12.15 13.88
N GLU A 112 13.15 -11.14 13.41
CA GLU A 112 14.31 -10.60 14.14
C GLU A 112 14.43 -9.09 13.96
N ALA A 113 14.65 -8.39 15.08
CA ALA A 113 14.90 -6.96 15.07
C ALA A 113 16.16 -6.64 14.26
N ARG A 114 16.09 -5.55 13.50
CA ARG A 114 17.18 -5.05 12.65
C ARG A 114 17.97 -3.91 13.29
N SER A 115 17.56 -3.51 14.48
CA SER A 115 18.23 -2.52 15.30
C SER A 115 18.14 -2.91 16.78
N SER A 116 19.00 -2.31 17.60
CA SER A 116 18.99 -2.45 19.06
C SER A 116 18.63 -1.14 19.75
N GLY A 117 18.37 -1.20 21.05
CA GLY A 117 18.01 -0.02 21.85
C GLY A 117 16.51 0.21 21.90
N SER A 118 16.09 1.40 22.35
CA SER A 118 14.67 1.71 22.62
C SER A 118 13.75 1.69 21.40
N ASP A 119 14.34 1.68 20.21
CA ASP A 119 13.65 1.72 18.92
C ASP A 119 13.73 0.40 18.14
N ASN A 120 14.25 -0.67 18.77
CA ASN A 120 14.39 -1.99 18.16
C ASN A 120 13.06 -2.58 17.64
N TRP A 121 11.93 -2.11 18.15
CA TRP A 121 10.60 -2.45 17.67
C TRP A 121 10.33 -1.94 16.23
N LYS A 122 10.99 -0.88 15.75
CA LYS A 122 10.59 -0.19 14.51
C LYS A 122 10.90 -0.92 13.20
N ASP A 123 11.87 -1.84 13.17
CA ASP A 123 12.34 -2.47 11.93
C ASP A 123 12.76 -3.93 12.15
N TRP A 124 12.07 -4.85 11.47
CA TRP A 124 12.19 -6.30 11.67
C TRP A 124 12.35 -7.04 10.34
N SER A 125 13.24 -8.02 10.32
CA SER A 125 13.34 -8.96 9.20
C SER A 125 12.40 -10.13 9.44
N ILE A 126 11.72 -10.59 8.38
CA ILE A 126 10.89 -11.79 8.41
C ILE A 126 11.57 -12.86 7.55
N ARG A 127 11.84 -14.01 8.14
CA ARG A 127 12.30 -15.20 7.41
C ARG A 127 11.11 -16.11 7.14
N LEU A 128 10.95 -16.46 5.86
CA LEU A 128 9.89 -17.31 5.36
C LEU A 128 10.50 -18.51 4.64
N SER A 129 9.77 -19.62 4.53
CA SER A 129 10.26 -20.76 3.73
C SER A 129 10.35 -20.44 2.24
N GLY A 130 9.52 -19.51 1.75
CA GLY A 130 9.47 -19.08 0.36
C GLY A 130 10.26 -17.79 0.06
N GLY A 131 10.98 -17.23 1.04
CA GLY A 131 11.77 -16.02 0.85
C GLY A 131 12.00 -15.22 2.13
N SER A 132 12.13 -13.91 1.98
CA SER A 132 12.27 -12.99 3.10
C SER A 132 11.31 -11.82 2.96
N GLY A 133 10.87 -11.30 4.10
CA GLY A 133 10.09 -10.08 4.19
C GLY A 133 10.70 -9.11 5.19
N ARG A 134 10.02 -7.97 5.35
CA ARG A 134 10.41 -6.92 6.28
C ARG A 134 9.17 -6.29 6.88
N LEU A 135 9.28 -5.87 8.14
CA LEU A 135 8.21 -5.22 8.87
C LEU A 135 8.75 -3.91 9.44
N THR A 136 8.15 -2.79 9.05
CA THR A 136 8.65 -1.45 9.37
C THR A 136 7.54 -0.58 9.93
N ALA A 137 7.77 0.04 11.09
CA ALA A 137 6.89 1.03 11.69
C ALA A 137 7.09 2.42 11.08
N ASN A 138 6.01 3.14 10.86
CA ASN A 138 5.99 4.52 10.40
C ASN A 138 5.04 5.35 11.28
N GLY A 139 5.46 6.57 11.63
CA GLY A 139 4.67 7.45 12.51
C GLY A 139 4.78 7.09 13.99
N THR A 140 3.95 7.72 14.83
CA THR A 140 3.95 7.54 16.29
C THR A 140 2.53 7.63 16.86
N GLY A 141 2.32 7.04 18.04
CA GLY A 141 1.04 7.07 18.76
C GLY A 141 -0.13 6.56 17.92
N GLN A 142 -1.26 7.26 17.98
CA GLN A 142 -2.48 6.92 17.24
C GLN A 142 -2.39 7.03 15.71
N HIS A 143 -1.32 7.64 15.18
CA HIS A 143 -1.11 7.80 13.73
C HIS A 143 -0.08 6.80 13.18
N MET A 144 0.35 5.85 14.01
CA MET A 144 1.31 4.85 13.60
C MET A 144 0.69 3.89 12.56
N THR A 145 1.54 3.43 11.66
CA THR A 145 1.22 2.42 10.65
C THR A 145 2.41 1.47 10.54
N TRP A 146 2.15 0.23 10.15
CA TRP A 146 3.21 -0.72 9.86
C TRP A 146 3.07 -1.21 8.43
N ASN A 147 4.20 -1.27 7.75
CA ASN A 147 4.29 -1.86 6.42
C ASN A 147 4.95 -3.22 6.57
N ILE A 148 4.35 -4.23 5.95
CA ILE A 148 4.87 -5.59 5.88
C ILE A 148 5.14 -5.88 4.42
N GLU A 149 6.41 -5.92 4.07
CA GLU A 149 6.91 -6.26 2.73
C GLU A 149 7.09 -7.78 2.70
N LEU A 150 6.42 -8.48 1.79
CA LEU A 150 6.50 -9.92 1.62
C LEU A 150 6.88 -10.27 0.18
N PRO A 151 7.40 -11.48 -0.09
CA PRO A 151 7.67 -11.91 -1.47
C PRO A 151 6.43 -11.80 -2.36
N GLY A 152 6.44 -10.84 -3.28
CA GLY A 152 5.41 -10.63 -4.28
C GLY A 152 4.14 -9.91 -3.81
N GLN A 153 4.06 -9.47 -2.54
CA GLN A 153 2.92 -8.70 -2.03
C GLN A 153 3.35 -7.76 -0.90
N ASP A 154 2.86 -6.52 -0.93
CA ASP A 154 3.00 -5.58 0.18
C ASP A 154 1.69 -5.52 0.97
N VAL A 155 1.80 -5.40 2.29
CA VAL A 155 0.66 -5.38 3.22
C VAL A 155 0.79 -4.17 4.13
N LYS A 156 -0.33 -3.50 4.42
CA LYS A 156 -0.39 -2.38 5.36
C LYS A 156 -1.20 -2.73 6.60
N VAL A 157 -0.63 -2.46 7.77
CA VAL A 157 -1.31 -2.53 9.05
C VAL A 157 -1.52 -1.12 9.58
N LEU A 158 -2.77 -0.78 9.89
CA LEU A 158 -3.14 0.49 10.51
C LEU A 158 -3.35 0.25 12.01
N THR A 159 -2.59 0.95 12.86
CA THR A 159 -2.76 0.83 14.31
C THR A 159 -3.77 1.85 14.82
N CYS A 160 -4.59 1.43 15.78
CA CYS A 160 -5.76 2.15 16.30
C CYS A 160 -6.86 2.43 15.27
N ILE A 161 -8.04 1.85 15.48
CA ILE A 161 -9.25 2.24 14.75
C ILE A 161 -10.10 3.20 15.61
N GLN A 162 -9.93 3.22 16.94
CA GLN A 162 -10.68 4.08 17.85
C GLN A 162 -10.07 4.12 19.27
N GLY A 163 -9.94 5.32 19.86
CA GLY A 163 -9.59 5.50 21.28
C GLY A 163 -8.12 5.88 21.57
N SER A 164 -7.82 6.16 22.84
CA SER A 164 -6.50 6.58 23.32
C SER A 164 -5.48 5.44 23.45
N GLN A 165 -5.94 4.19 23.48
CA GLN A 165 -5.11 2.98 23.59
C GLN A 165 -4.83 2.41 22.21
N TRP A 166 -3.98 3.09 21.44
CA TRP A 166 -3.74 2.80 20.03
C TRP A 166 -3.20 1.40 19.73
N TRP A 167 -2.67 0.71 20.75
CA TRP A 167 -2.21 -0.67 20.66
C TRP A 167 -3.33 -1.69 20.76
N THR A 168 -4.44 -1.45 21.45
CA THR A 168 -5.41 -2.53 21.79
C THR A 168 -6.29 -2.97 20.64
N LYS A 169 -6.40 -2.19 19.56
CA LYS A 169 -7.21 -2.54 18.39
C LYS A 169 -6.63 -1.99 17.10
N TRP A 170 -6.43 -2.84 16.11
CA TRP A 170 -5.81 -2.44 14.86
C TRP A 170 -6.35 -3.23 13.66
N GLN A 171 -6.12 -2.69 12.46
CA GLN A 171 -6.62 -3.22 11.20
C GLN A 171 -5.46 -3.74 10.35
N TYR A 172 -5.51 -5.01 9.97
CA TYR A 172 -4.62 -5.60 8.98
C TYR A 172 -5.28 -5.50 7.59
N ARG A 173 -4.65 -4.86 6.60
CA ARG A 173 -5.21 -4.74 5.24
C ARG A 173 -4.29 -5.38 4.20
N TYR A 174 -4.87 -6.18 3.31
CA TYR A 174 -4.17 -6.88 2.23
C TYR A 174 -5.12 -7.14 1.05
N GLY A 175 -4.71 -6.82 -0.18
CA GLY A 175 -5.47 -7.13 -1.40
C GLY A 175 -6.99 -6.91 -1.29
N GLY A 176 -7.41 -5.72 -0.85
CA GLY A 176 -8.81 -5.35 -0.62
C GLY A 176 -9.50 -5.95 0.61
N ASN A 177 -8.88 -6.92 1.29
CA ASN A 177 -9.39 -7.57 2.49
C ASN A 177 -8.92 -6.86 3.77
N GLN A 178 -9.65 -7.12 4.86
CA GLN A 178 -9.30 -6.62 6.19
C GLN A 178 -9.45 -7.70 7.25
N LEU A 179 -8.56 -7.66 8.25
CA LEU A 179 -8.70 -8.36 9.53
C LEU A 179 -8.72 -7.34 10.65
N ILE A 180 -9.43 -7.67 11.72
CA ILE A 180 -9.44 -6.88 12.95
C ILE A 180 -8.71 -7.66 14.02
N ALA A 181 -7.69 -7.03 14.60
CA ALA A 181 -7.02 -7.56 15.77
C ALA A 181 -7.42 -6.75 16.99
N GLU A 182 -7.77 -7.45 18.06
CA GLU A 182 -8.26 -6.83 19.29
C GLU A 182 -7.67 -7.53 20.52
N ALA A 183 -7.07 -6.75 21.41
CA ALA A 183 -6.52 -7.17 22.67
C ALA A 183 -7.63 -7.21 23.74
N SER A 184 -7.77 -8.33 24.43
CA SER A 184 -8.49 -8.39 25.71
C SER A 184 -7.56 -8.08 26.88
N SER A 185 -6.25 -8.31 26.70
CA SER A 185 -5.16 -7.89 27.58
C SER A 185 -3.86 -7.83 26.76
N LEU A 186 -2.76 -7.34 27.34
CA LEU A 186 -1.46 -7.40 26.65
C LEU A 186 -1.06 -8.84 26.28
N THR A 187 -1.51 -9.84 27.05
CA THR A 187 -1.18 -11.26 26.87
C THR A 187 -2.26 -12.06 26.14
N GLU A 188 -3.34 -11.42 25.66
CA GLU A 188 -4.44 -12.12 24.98
C GLU A 188 -5.09 -11.27 23.89
N TRP A 189 -5.11 -11.81 22.67
CA TRP A 189 -5.65 -11.15 21.49
C TRP A 189 -6.53 -12.08 20.65
N LYS A 190 -7.38 -11.47 19.85
CA LYS A 190 -8.21 -12.15 18.84
C LYS A 190 -7.95 -11.51 17.48
N ILE A 191 -7.79 -12.34 16.46
CA ILE A 191 -7.66 -11.91 15.07
C ILE A 191 -8.89 -12.40 14.32
N ASP A 192 -9.72 -11.46 13.90
CA ASP A 192 -10.99 -11.69 13.24
C ASP A 192 -10.92 -11.40 11.75
N SER A 193 -11.40 -12.36 10.98
CA SER A 193 -11.89 -12.17 9.61
C SER A 193 -13.42 -12.27 9.60
N THR A 194 -14.03 -12.12 8.44
CA THR A 194 -15.47 -12.33 8.26
C THR A 194 -15.93 -13.74 8.65
N TYR A 195 -15.09 -14.77 8.49
CA TYR A 195 -15.51 -16.19 8.59
C TYR A 195 -14.71 -17.01 9.60
N ASN A 196 -13.62 -16.47 10.12
CA ASN A 196 -12.66 -17.19 10.95
C ASN A 196 -12.04 -16.29 12.01
N ARG A 197 -11.65 -16.89 13.14
CA ARG A 197 -11.00 -16.22 14.27
C ARG A 197 -9.80 -17.03 14.72
N LEU A 198 -8.65 -16.36 14.88
CA LEU A 198 -7.52 -16.89 15.64
C LEU A 198 -7.49 -16.28 17.04
N LYS A 199 -7.02 -17.06 18.01
CA LYS A 199 -6.74 -16.58 19.37
C LYS A 199 -5.25 -16.60 19.60
N VAL A 200 -4.69 -15.52 20.11
CA VAL A 200 -3.28 -15.35 20.44
C VAL A 200 -3.18 -15.17 21.95
N ARG A 201 -2.34 -15.96 22.61
CA ARG A 201 -2.14 -15.84 24.06
C ARG A 201 -0.76 -16.29 24.47
N THR A 202 -0.30 -15.82 25.62
CA THR A 202 0.87 -16.40 26.26
C THR A 202 0.58 -17.85 26.68
N ARG A 203 1.63 -18.68 26.69
CA ARG A 203 1.51 -20.08 27.09
C ARG A 203 1.21 -20.18 28.59
N TRP A 204 1.87 -19.33 29.38
CA TRP A 204 1.75 -19.27 30.83
C TRP A 204 1.41 -17.85 31.29
N SER A 205 0.75 -17.74 32.44
CA SER A 205 0.48 -16.44 33.06
C SER A 205 1.79 -15.79 33.52
N GLY A 206 2.00 -14.53 33.15
CA GLY A 206 3.22 -13.78 33.49
C GLY A 206 4.43 -14.04 32.60
N ASP A 207 4.33 -15.01 31.67
CA ASP A 207 5.35 -15.28 30.66
C ASP A 207 5.07 -14.45 29.39
N THR A 208 6.07 -13.76 28.87
CA THR A 208 6.00 -12.99 27.61
C THR A 208 6.88 -13.58 26.51
N ASP A 209 7.55 -14.71 26.78
CA ASP A 209 8.49 -15.35 25.86
C ASP A 209 7.85 -16.52 25.12
N GLU A 210 6.91 -17.25 25.71
CA GLU A 210 6.18 -18.32 24.99
C GLU A 210 4.75 -17.94 24.65
N TRP A 211 4.41 -18.01 23.36
CA TRP A 211 3.09 -17.69 22.84
C TRP A 211 2.50 -18.82 22.00
N ILE A 212 1.17 -18.93 22.06
CA ILE A 212 0.37 -19.86 21.30
C ILE A 212 -0.68 -19.08 20.50
N ILE A 213 -0.70 -19.31 19.20
CA ILE A 213 -1.76 -18.88 18.31
C ILE A 213 -2.58 -20.12 17.95
N SER A 214 -3.85 -20.14 18.34
CA SER A 214 -4.75 -21.27 18.10
C SER A 214 -5.87 -20.91 17.13
N GLY A 215 -6.22 -21.86 16.27
CA GLY A 215 -7.30 -21.75 15.29
C GLY A 215 -7.91 -23.11 15.00
N LYS A 216 -8.91 -23.16 14.10
CA LYS A 216 -9.58 -24.42 13.75
C LYS A 216 -8.66 -25.43 13.05
N LYS A 217 -7.58 -24.96 12.43
CA LYS A 217 -6.66 -25.75 11.60
C LYS A 217 -5.37 -26.15 12.31
N GLY A 218 -5.26 -25.90 13.62
CA GLY A 218 -4.08 -26.24 14.42
C GLY A 218 -3.59 -25.06 15.24
N GLU A 219 -2.27 -25.02 15.48
CA GLU A 219 -1.64 -24.04 16.36
C GLU A 219 -0.28 -23.58 15.80
N ILE A 220 0.08 -22.34 16.11
CA ILE A 220 1.43 -21.81 15.89
C ILE A 220 2.03 -21.53 17.26
N LYS A 221 3.26 -21.99 17.47
CA LYS A 221 4.04 -21.66 18.67
C LYS A 221 5.05 -20.59 18.30
N VAL A 222 5.15 -19.56 19.11
CA VAL A 222 6.13 -18.49 18.97
C VAL A 222 6.96 -18.47 20.24
N ASN A 223 8.26 -18.69 20.09
CA ASN A 223 9.23 -18.58 21.17
C ASN A 223 10.06 -17.31 20.96
N ARG A 224 9.77 -16.30 21.77
CA ARG A 224 10.45 -15.02 21.79
C ARG A 224 11.72 -15.15 22.62
N ARG A 225 12.80 -14.60 22.07
CA ARG A 225 14.05 -14.33 22.76
C ARG A 225 14.20 -12.82 22.84
N GLY A 226 14.05 -12.27 24.04
CA GLY A 226 14.26 -10.84 24.31
C GLY A 226 15.73 -10.43 24.25
N GLY A 227 16.03 -9.23 24.76
CA GLY A 227 17.37 -8.67 24.82
C GLY A 227 17.57 -7.51 23.85
N SER A 228 18.83 -7.14 23.59
CA SER A 228 19.15 -6.00 22.72
C SER A 228 18.75 -6.22 21.25
N TRP A 229 18.63 -7.48 20.83
CA TRP A 229 18.25 -7.90 19.48
C TRP A 229 17.15 -8.95 19.59
N PRO A 230 15.90 -8.54 19.89
CA PRO A 230 14.84 -9.50 20.10
C PRO A 230 14.58 -10.28 18.82
N SER A 231 14.37 -11.59 18.97
CA SER A 231 14.13 -12.49 17.84
C SER A 231 13.23 -13.63 18.26
N TRP A 232 12.40 -14.08 17.33
CA TRP A 232 11.36 -15.05 17.63
C TRP A 232 11.42 -16.23 16.67
N GLU A 233 11.40 -17.42 17.24
CA GLU A 233 11.34 -18.68 16.50
C GLU A 233 9.89 -19.13 16.39
N ILE A 234 9.45 -19.44 15.17
CA ILE A 234 8.05 -19.74 14.87
C ILE A 234 7.92 -21.17 14.36
N GLN A 235 7.06 -21.93 15.04
CA GLN A 235 6.69 -23.29 14.65
C GLN A 235 5.25 -23.28 14.18
N ASP A 236 5.07 -23.21 12.87
CA ASP A 236 3.76 -23.20 12.22
C ASP A 236 3.23 -24.63 12.05
N ASN A 237 2.36 -25.06 12.98
CA ASN A 237 1.63 -26.33 12.90
C ASN A 237 0.15 -26.11 12.56
N MET A 238 -0.13 -25.09 11.72
CA MET A 238 -1.49 -24.74 11.31
C MET A 238 -1.61 -24.77 9.78
N PRO A 239 -1.43 -25.94 9.13
CA PRO A 239 -1.40 -26.04 7.67
C PRO A 239 -2.73 -25.60 7.05
N GLY A 240 -2.65 -24.90 5.91
CA GLY A 240 -3.83 -24.44 5.17
C GLY A 240 -4.64 -23.32 5.82
N GLU A 241 -4.18 -22.76 6.95
CA GLU A 241 -4.73 -21.48 7.43
C GLU A 241 -4.24 -20.31 6.58
N ASP A 242 -5.09 -19.30 6.44
CA ASP A 242 -4.79 -18.08 5.69
C ASP A 242 -3.49 -17.42 6.19
N PHE A 243 -2.58 -17.13 5.26
CA PHE A 243 -1.27 -16.57 5.57
C PHE A 243 -1.39 -15.23 6.30
N HIS A 244 -2.28 -14.35 5.85
CA HIS A 244 -2.45 -13.03 6.42
C HIS A 244 -3.04 -13.08 7.84
N MET A 245 -3.92 -14.03 8.12
CA MET A 245 -4.39 -14.28 9.49
C MET A 245 -3.24 -14.71 10.41
N LYS A 246 -2.35 -15.60 9.96
CA LYS A 246 -1.16 -15.99 10.73
C LYS A 246 -0.23 -14.79 10.95
N MET A 247 0.03 -14.02 9.90
CA MET A 247 0.91 -12.85 9.97
C MET A 247 0.35 -11.78 10.92
N ALA A 248 -0.96 -11.52 10.86
CA ALA A 248 -1.63 -10.63 11.79
C ALA A 248 -1.52 -11.13 13.24
N ALA A 249 -1.72 -12.43 13.47
CA ALA A 249 -1.57 -13.01 14.80
C ALA A 249 -0.15 -12.87 15.36
N ILE A 250 0.87 -13.09 14.54
CA ILE A 250 2.28 -12.89 14.93
C ILE A 250 2.56 -11.40 15.18
N PHE A 251 2.03 -10.50 14.34
CA PHE A 251 2.19 -9.06 14.55
C PHE A 251 1.57 -8.58 15.87
N ALA A 252 0.46 -9.17 16.32
CA ALA A 252 -0.14 -8.86 17.63
C ALA A 252 0.85 -9.07 18.78
N ILE A 253 1.72 -10.07 18.68
CA ILE A 253 2.75 -10.34 19.68
C ILE A 253 3.77 -9.18 19.68
N ILE A 254 4.01 -8.50 18.54
CA ILE A 254 5.10 -7.50 18.43
C ILE A 254 4.62 -6.27 19.16
N VAL A 255 3.37 -5.92 18.85
CA VAL A 255 2.62 -4.91 19.58
C VAL A 255 2.63 -5.22 21.07
N ALA A 256 2.32 -6.46 21.48
CA ALA A 256 2.27 -6.81 22.90
C ALA A 256 3.61 -6.71 23.64
N THR A 257 4.73 -7.09 23.01
CA THR A 257 5.99 -7.37 23.74
C THR A 257 7.12 -6.37 23.49
N GLU A 258 7.14 -5.71 22.34
CA GLU A 258 8.28 -4.86 21.94
C GLU A 258 7.92 -3.38 21.90
N MET A 259 6.63 -3.06 21.81
CA MET A 259 6.17 -1.68 21.74
C MET A 259 6.02 -1.02 23.12
N PRO A 260 6.26 0.29 23.22
CA PRO A 260 5.94 1.06 24.42
C PRO A 260 4.41 1.24 24.55
N HIS A 261 3.88 1.02 25.75
CA HIS A 261 2.46 1.14 26.12
C HIS A 261 2.24 2.17 27.22
#